data_AF-A0A8J2Z083-F1
#
_entry.id   AF-A0A8J2Z083-F1
#
_cell.length_a   1.000
_cell.length_b   1.000
_cell.length_c   1.000
_cell.angle_alpha   90.00
_cell.angle_beta   90.00
_cell.angle_gamma   90.00
#
_symmetry.space_group_name_H-M   'P 1'
#
loop_
_entity.id
_entity.type
_entity.pdbx_description
1 polymer ?
#
loop_
_entity_poly.entity_id
_entity_poly.type
_entity_poly.pdbx_seq_one_letter_code
_entity_poly.pdbx_strand_id
1 'polypeptide(L)'
;MKKQGFRGCLRVVTEWATRRRQADKAEGALSRTPGARTIARFLTVERDRLSKAETVMVAAIEAGVPSLVEAREIIATFQAMIRKRMLAALDPWIERARASLVASFANGVVKDKAAVSAAITSPWSNGPAEGQITKLKLVKRQMYGRGKIDLLEARVVGVVDA
;
A
#
# COMPACT_ATOMS: atom_id res chain seq x y z
N MET A 1 49.60 13.75 -4.70
CA MET A 1 49.75 12.30 -4.44
C MET A 1 51.12 11.73 -4.81
N LYS A 2 51.57 11.70 -6.08
CA LYS A 2 52.94 11.20 -6.39
C LYS A 2 54.07 12.04 -5.76
N LYS A 3 53.93 13.37 -5.77
CA LYS A 3 54.83 14.30 -5.04
C LYS A 3 54.76 14.20 -3.50
N GLN A 4 53.81 13.44 -2.94
CA GLN A 4 53.63 13.20 -1.50
C GLN A 4 53.96 11.74 -1.12
N GLY A 5 54.68 10.99 -1.97
CA GLY A 5 55.17 9.64 -1.66
C GLY A 5 54.22 8.48 -2.01
N PHE A 6 53.11 8.72 -2.72
CA PHE A 6 52.21 7.64 -3.16
C PHE A 6 52.87 6.76 -4.22
N ARG A 7 53.20 5.51 -3.87
CA ARG A 7 53.83 4.49 -4.75
C ARG A 7 52.82 3.65 -5.55
N GLY A 8 51.53 3.88 -5.40
CA GLY A 8 50.48 3.11 -6.08
C GLY A 8 50.25 3.50 -7.54
N CYS A 9 49.50 2.67 -8.27
CA CYS A 9 49.15 2.92 -9.67
C CYS A 9 47.89 3.80 -9.80
N LEU A 10 47.75 4.48 -10.95
CA LEU A 10 46.62 5.37 -11.25
C LEU A 10 45.27 4.66 -11.08
N ARG A 11 45.22 3.37 -11.40
CA ARG A 11 44.03 2.52 -11.26
C ARG A 11 43.49 2.46 -9.83
N VAL A 12 44.36 2.37 -8.82
CA VAL A 12 43.94 2.35 -7.40
C VAL A 12 43.26 3.66 -7.02
N VAL A 13 43.79 4.78 -7.51
CA VAL A 13 43.21 6.12 -7.26
C VAL A 13 41.88 6.26 -7.98
N THR A 14 41.76 5.79 -9.23
CA THR A 14 40.50 5.87 -9.97
C THR A 14 39.44 4.96 -9.39
N GLU A 15 39.78 3.72 -8.99
CA GLU A 15 38.84 2.81 -8.31
C GLU A 15 38.37 3.39 -6.97
N TRP A 16 39.29 3.92 -6.15
CA TRP A 16 38.94 4.60 -4.89
C TRP A 16 38.04 5.82 -5.12
N ALA A 17 38.38 6.68 -6.08
CA ALA A 17 37.58 7.87 -6.39
C ALA A 17 36.21 7.52 -6.99
N THR A 18 36.10 6.39 -7.70
CA THR A 18 34.83 5.90 -8.26
C THR A 18 33.95 5.33 -7.14
N ARG A 19 34.52 4.53 -6.24
CA ARG A 19 33.81 4.03 -5.05
C ARG A 19 33.32 5.18 -4.16
N ARG A 20 34.14 6.20 -3.94
CA ARG A 20 33.75 7.37 -3.14
C ARG A 20 32.64 8.18 -3.81
N ARG A 21 32.74 8.46 -5.10
CA ARG A 21 31.63 9.12 -5.85
C ARG A 21 30.34 8.30 -5.84
N GLN A 22 30.41 6.98 -5.89
CA GLN A 22 29.22 6.12 -5.78
C GLN A 22 28.62 6.14 -4.36
N ALA A 23 29.47 6.14 -3.32
CA ALA A 23 29.04 6.29 -1.92
C ALA A 23 28.39 7.65 -1.69
N ASP A 24 29.04 8.74 -2.10
CA ASP A 24 28.52 10.11 -1.96
C ASP A 24 27.18 10.28 -2.72
N LYS A 25 27.04 9.64 -3.89
CA LYS A 25 25.79 9.63 -4.68
C LYS A 25 24.67 8.82 -4.01
N ALA A 26 25.01 7.71 -3.35
CA ALA A 26 24.05 6.91 -2.58
C ALA A 26 23.59 7.67 -1.32
N GLU A 27 24.52 8.35 -0.65
CA GLU A 27 24.25 9.18 0.53
C GLU A 27 23.37 10.40 0.17
N GLY A 28 23.65 11.07 -0.95
CA GLY A 28 22.79 12.13 -1.50
C GLY A 28 21.44 11.66 -2.06
N ALA A 29 21.28 10.37 -2.38
CA ALA A 29 19.99 9.81 -2.75
C ALA A 29 19.11 9.51 -1.51
N LEU A 30 19.74 9.18 -0.38
CA LEU A 30 19.06 8.98 0.92
C LEU A 30 18.61 10.29 1.57
N SER A 31 19.19 11.44 1.19
CA SER A 31 18.79 12.76 1.70
C SER A 31 17.49 13.31 1.08
N ARG A 32 17.00 12.70 0.00
CA ARG A 32 15.73 13.08 -0.62
C ARG A 32 14.59 12.27 -0.01
N THR A 33 13.81 12.91 0.85
CA THR A 33 12.60 12.33 1.44
C THR A 33 11.64 11.90 0.31
N PRO A 34 11.25 10.62 0.24
CA PRO A 34 10.29 10.17 -0.76
C PRO A 34 8.94 10.85 -0.56
N GLY A 35 8.20 11.08 -1.64
CA GLY A 35 6.84 11.62 -1.54
C GLY A 35 5.91 10.69 -0.76
N ALA A 36 4.89 11.25 -0.11
CA ALA A 36 3.96 10.49 0.75
C ALA A 36 3.31 9.28 0.05
N ARG A 37 2.95 9.39 -1.24
CA ARG A 37 2.43 8.25 -2.03
C ARG A 37 3.47 7.14 -2.21
N THR A 38 4.73 7.49 -2.37
CA THR A 38 5.83 6.53 -2.52
C THR A 38 6.04 5.77 -1.22
N ILE A 39 6.00 6.48 -0.08
CA ILE A 39 6.07 5.87 1.26
C ILE A 39 4.87 4.93 1.46
N ALA A 40 3.65 5.41 1.23
CA ALA A 40 2.44 4.59 1.36
C ALA A 40 2.46 3.34 0.47
N ARG A 41 2.94 3.47 -0.78
CA ARG A 41 3.15 2.33 -1.69
C ARG A 41 4.14 1.35 -1.10
N PHE A 42 5.29 1.79 -0.61
CA PHE A 42 6.29 0.89 -0.02
C PHE A 42 5.77 0.14 1.22
N LEU A 43 4.94 0.78 2.03
CA LEU A 43 4.36 0.14 3.22
C LEU A 43 3.28 -0.89 2.89
N THR A 44 2.65 -0.77 1.72
CA THR A 44 1.52 -1.63 1.29
C THR A 44 1.92 -2.67 0.26
N VAL A 45 3.04 -2.48 -0.43
CA VAL A 45 3.60 -3.47 -1.38
C VAL A 45 4.32 -4.57 -0.60
N GLU A 46 4.07 -5.81 -1.04
CA GLU A 46 4.76 -7.00 -0.54
C GLU A 46 6.27 -6.84 -0.75
N ARG A 47 7.08 -7.03 0.31
CA ARG A 47 8.53 -6.74 0.31
C ARG A 47 9.28 -7.47 -0.81
N ASP A 48 8.72 -8.58 -1.29
CA ASP A 48 9.29 -9.44 -2.32
C ASP A 48 9.32 -8.81 -3.72
N ARG A 49 8.67 -7.65 -3.90
CA ARG A 49 8.69 -6.90 -5.16
C ARG A 49 9.54 -5.62 -5.13
N LEU A 50 10.28 -5.39 -4.04
CA LEU A 50 11.12 -4.20 -3.87
C LEU A 50 12.50 -4.42 -4.48
N SER A 51 12.99 -3.44 -5.23
CA SER A 51 14.40 -3.38 -5.65
C SER A 51 15.33 -3.14 -4.45
N LYS A 52 16.62 -3.45 -4.60
CA LYS A 52 17.61 -3.24 -3.52
C LYS A 52 17.61 -1.80 -2.96
N ALA A 53 17.44 -0.79 -3.82
CA ALA A 53 17.38 0.61 -3.40
C ALA A 53 16.09 0.93 -2.62
N GLU A 54 14.96 0.36 -3.03
CA GLU A 54 13.68 0.51 -2.33
C GLU A 54 13.72 -0.20 -0.97
N THR A 55 14.36 -1.37 -0.86
CA THR A 55 14.53 -2.07 0.42
C THR A 55 15.34 -1.25 1.43
N VAL A 56 16.44 -0.62 1.00
CA VAL A 56 17.24 0.26 1.86
C VAL A 56 16.43 1.48 2.30
N MET A 57 15.67 2.08 1.39
CA MET A 57 14.80 3.22 1.70
C MET A 57 13.71 2.84 2.71
N VAL A 58 13.08 1.67 2.55
CA VAL A 58 12.09 1.15 3.50
C VAL A 58 12.72 0.94 4.87
N ALA A 59 13.90 0.29 4.94
CA ALA A 59 14.60 0.10 6.20
C ALA A 59 14.92 1.43 6.91
N ALA A 60 15.31 2.46 6.17
CA ALA A 60 15.56 3.80 6.72
C ALA A 60 14.28 4.46 7.25
N ILE A 61 13.16 4.34 6.53
CA ILE A 61 11.85 4.87 6.97
C ILE A 61 11.37 4.13 8.23
N GLU A 62 11.49 2.80 8.25
CA GLU A 62 11.08 1.98 9.40
C GLU A 62 11.91 2.29 10.65
N ALA A 63 13.21 2.52 10.49
CA ALA A 63 14.08 2.95 11.59
C ALA A 63 13.76 4.38 12.08
N GLY A 64 13.38 5.28 11.18
CA GLY A 64 13.10 6.69 11.51
C GLY A 64 11.71 6.95 12.06
N VAL A 65 10.72 6.10 11.76
CA VAL A 65 9.31 6.32 12.13
C VAL A 65 8.66 5.04 12.67
N PRO A 66 8.91 4.67 13.93
CA PRO A 66 8.36 3.44 14.53
C PRO A 66 6.83 3.38 14.53
N SER A 67 6.14 4.51 14.68
CA SER A 67 4.67 4.59 14.64
C SER A 67 4.08 4.14 13.29
N LEU A 68 4.84 4.29 12.21
CA LEU A 68 4.43 3.87 10.87
C LEU A 68 4.58 2.36 10.67
N VAL A 69 5.59 1.76 11.30
CA VAL A 69 5.77 0.30 11.37
C VAL A 69 4.61 -0.30 12.14
N GLU A 70 4.27 0.25 13.31
CA GLU A 70 3.13 -0.20 14.11
C GLU A 70 1.82 -0.10 13.32
N ALA A 71 1.57 1.02 12.64
CA ALA A 71 0.39 1.19 11.80
C ALA A 71 0.29 0.11 10.71
N ARG A 72 1.42 -0.21 10.06
CA ARG A 72 1.49 -1.27 9.05
C ARG A 72 1.17 -2.64 9.66
N GLU A 73 1.71 -2.97 10.82
CA GLU A 73 1.42 -4.24 11.52
C GLU A 73 -0.05 -4.35 11.91
N ILE A 74 -0.65 -3.27 12.39
CA ILE A 74 -2.08 -3.23 12.74
C ILE A 74 -2.93 -3.49 11.48
N ILE A 75 -2.59 -2.91 10.34
CA ILE A 75 -3.32 -3.19 9.09
C ILE A 75 -3.07 -4.63 8.60
N ALA A 76 -1.85 -5.15 8.72
CA ALA A 76 -1.54 -6.53 8.33
C ALA A 76 -2.30 -7.55 9.18
N THR A 77 -2.41 -7.32 10.50
CA THR A 77 -3.19 -8.16 11.41
C THR A 77 -4.68 -8.11 11.11
N PHE A 78 -5.21 -6.94 10.72
CA PHE A 78 -6.60 -6.82 10.25
C PHE A 78 -6.87 -7.69 9.00
N GLN A 79 -6.00 -7.61 7.99
CA GLN A 79 -6.13 -8.42 6.78
C GLN A 79 -6.04 -9.91 7.08
N ALA A 80 -5.09 -10.32 7.93
CA ALA A 80 -4.95 -11.71 8.35
C ALA A 80 -6.19 -12.20 9.10
N MET A 81 -6.75 -11.38 9.99
CA MET A 81 -7.98 -11.67 10.73
C MET A 81 -9.16 -11.91 9.81
N ILE A 82 -9.35 -11.07 8.78
CA ILE A 82 -10.41 -11.28 7.77
C ILE A 82 -10.19 -12.58 7.01
N ARG A 83 -8.98 -12.81 6.47
CA ARG A 83 -8.67 -14.02 5.68
C ARG A 83 -8.85 -15.31 6.49
N LYS A 84 -8.47 -15.28 7.77
CA LYS A 84 -8.57 -16.42 8.70
C LYS A 84 -9.92 -16.50 9.43
N ARG A 85 -10.86 -15.59 9.14
CA ARG A 85 -12.20 -15.51 9.75
C ARG A 85 -12.20 -15.44 11.28
N MET A 86 -11.25 -14.71 11.86
CA MET A 86 -11.03 -14.67 13.32
C MET A 86 -11.86 -13.56 14.00
N LEU A 87 -13.19 -13.75 14.10
CA LEU A 87 -14.08 -12.72 14.67
C LEU A 87 -13.69 -12.30 16.10
N ALA A 88 -13.26 -13.24 16.94
CA ALA A 88 -12.87 -12.97 18.33
C ALA A 88 -11.68 -12.00 18.45
N ALA A 89 -10.86 -11.85 17.40
CA ALA A 89 -9.73 -10.92 17.39
C ALA A 89 -10.13 -9.48 17.06
N LEU A 90 -11.38 -9.23 16.64
CA LEU A 90 -11.83 -7.91 16.16
C LEU A 90 -11.80 -6.84 17.25
N ASP A 91 -12.32 -7.14 18.44
CA ASP A 91 -12.37 -6.17 19.54
C ASP A 91 -10.97 -5.83 20.09
N PRO A 92 -10.09 -6.81 20.40
CA PRO A 92 -8.70 -6.52 20.74
C PRO A 92 -7.96 -5.72 19.65
N TRP A 93 -8.25 -6.01 18.37
CA TRP A 93 -7.67 -5.28 17.27
C TRP A 93 -8.16 -3.83 17.21
N ILE A 94 -9.46 -3.57 17.43
CA ILE A 94 -10.04 -2.22 17.46
C ILE A 94 -9.34 -1.38 18.53
N GLU A 95 -9.17 -1.92 19.74
CA GLU A 95 -8.53 -1.20 20.86
C GLU A 95 -7.09 -0.81 20.53
N ARG A 96 -6.31 -1.76 20.00
CA ARG A 96 -4.94 -1.46 19.53
C ARG A 96 -4.93 -0.42 18.42
N ALA A 97 -5.83 -0.54 17.45
CA ALA A 97 -5.89 0.37 16.31
C ALA A 97 -6.28 1.80 16.69
N ARG A 98 -7.17 1.98 17.67
CA ARG A 98 -7.61 3.29 18.20
C ARG A 98 -6.48 4.09 18.84
N ALA A 99 -5.48 3.43 19.42
CA ALA A 99 -4.34 4.08 20.04
C ALA A 99 -3.20 4.43 19.04
N SER A 100 -3.37 4.11 17.75
CA SER A 100 -2.31 4.21 16.74
C SER A 100 -2.63 5.23 15.64
N LEU A 101 -1.74 5.37 14.66
CA LEU A 101 -1.96 6.23 13.48
C LEU A 101 -3.18 5.83 12.63
N VAL A 102 -3.75 4.64 12.81
CA VAL A 102 -4.94 4.17 12.08
C VAL A 102 -6.24 4.30 12.87
N ALA A 103 -6.28 5.17 13.88
CA ALA A 103 -7.46 5.39 14.72
C ALA A 103 -8.72 5.77 13.92
N SER A 104 -8.60 6.57 12.86
CA SER A 104 -9.73 6.93 11.98
C SER A 104 -10.32 5.71 11.27
N PHE A 105 -9.47 4.78 10.85
CA PHE A 105 -9.91 3.50 10.27
C PHE A 105 -10.61 2.63 11.32
N ALA A 106 -10.04 2.51 12.52
CA ALA A 106 -10.66 1.80 13.63
C ALA A 106 -12.06 2.37 13.98
N ASN A 107 -12.19 3.70 13.98
CA ASN A 107 -13.47 4.37 14.19
C ASN A 107 -14.50 4.01 13.11
N GLY A 108 -14.09 3.92 11.84
CA GLY A 108 -14.94 3.43 10.75
C GLY A 108 -15.39 1.99 10.98
N VAL A 109 -14.44 1.11 11.33
CA VAL A 109 -14.74 -0.30 11.65
C VAL A 109 -15.74 -0.43 12.80
N VAL A 110 -15.65 0.42 13.83
CA VAL A 110 -16.61 0.41 14.93
C VAL A 110 -18.01 0.85 14.48
N LYS A 111 -18.11 1.90 13.66
CA LYS A 111 -19.41 2.33 13.10
C LYS A 111 -20.08 1.22 12.31
N ASP A 112 -19.28 0.45 11.56
CA ASP A 112 -19.76 -0.64 10.71
C ASP A 112 -19.51 -2.04 11.33
N LYS A 113 -19.41 -2.14 12.67
CA LYS A 113 -18.97 -3.38 13.34
C LYS A 113 -19.81 -4.59 12.97
N ALA A 114 -21.12 -4.43 12.83
CA ALA A 114 -22.02 -5.51 12.41
C ALA A 114 -21.70 -6.02 10.98
N ALA A 115 -21.48 -5.10 10.04
CA ALA A 115 -21.12 -5.43 8.67
C ALA A 115 -19.72 -6.06 8.59
N VAL A 116 -18.75 -5.56 9.34
CA VAL A 116 -17.39 -6.13 9.42
C VAL A 116 -17.43 -7.51 10.05
N SER A 117 -18.21 -7.71 11.12
CA SER A 117 -18.39 -9.03 11.74
C SER A 117 -18.99 -10.03 10.76
N ALA A 118 -20.04 -9.62 10.02
CA ALA A 118 -20.64 -10.44 8.98
C ALA A 118 -19.64 -10.74 7.85
N ALA A 119 -18.81 -9.77 7.44
CA ALA A 119 -17.78 -9.99 6.43
C ALA A 119 -16.71 -11.01 6.87
N ILE A 120 -16.45 -11.13 8.18
CA ILE A 120 -15.50 -12.10 8.74
C ILE A 120 -16.13 -13.51 8.79
N THR A 121 -17.39 -13.62 9.20
CA THR A 121 -18.04 -14.94 9.45
C THR A 121 -18.78 -15.51 8.24
N SER A 122 -19.29 -14.65 7.35
CA SER A 122 -20.09 -15.06 6.21
C SER A 122 -19.25 -15.83 5.18
N PRO A 123 -19.80 -16.90 4.59
CA PRO A 123 -19.19 -17.54 3.43
C PRO A 123 -19.37 -16.71 2.14
N TRP A 124 -20.30 -15.75 2.14
CA TRP A 124 -20.64 -14.92 1.00
C TRP A 124 -19.80 -13.64 0.96
N SER A 125 -19.34 -13.26 -0.22
CA SER A 125 -18.67 -11.99 -0.46
C SER A 125 -19.57 -11.04 -1.26
N ASN A 126 -19.48 -9.74 -0.99
CA ASN A 126 -20.15 -8.72 -1.80
C ASN A 126 -19.44 -8.45 -3.15
N GLY A 127 -18.35 -9.16 -3.45
CA GLY A 127 -17.54 -8.95 -4.66
C GLY A 127 -18.34 -9.01 -5.98
N PRO A 128 -19.19 -10.03 -6.21
CA PRO A 128 -20.02 -10.09 -7.41
C PRO A 128 -20.99 -8.91 -7.55
N ALA A 129 -21.64 -8.52 -6.44
CA ALA A 129 -22.56 -7.38 -6.42
C ALA A 129 -21.81 -6.07 -6.68
N GLU A 130 -20.66 -5.86 -6.05
CA GLU A 130 -19.80 -4.69 -6.30
C GLU A 130 -19.29 -4.63 -7.74
N GLY A 131 -18.99 -5.78 -8.35
CA GLY A 131 -18.64 -5.89 -9.77
C GLY A 131 -19.76 -5.42 -10.68
N GLN A 132 -21.00 -5.88 -10.44
CA GLN A 132 -22.18 -5.44 -11.18
C GLN A 132 -22.43 -3.93 -11.00
N ILE A 133 -22.36 -3.43 -9.76
CA ILE A 133 -22.48 -1.99 -9.47
C ILE A 133 -21.41 -1.18 -10.19
N THR A 134 -20.18 -1.68 -10.27
CA THR A 134 -19.07 -1.01 -10.97
C THR A 134 -19.32 -0.96 -12.47
N LYS A 135 -19.79 -2.06 -13.07
CA LYS A 135 -20.21 -2.11 -14.49
C LYS A 135 -21.32 -1.09 -14.76
N LEU A 136 -22.35 -1.05 -13.91
CA LEU A 136 -23.45 -0.09 -14.02
C LEU A 136 -22.97 1.36 -13.92
N LYS A 137 -22.11 1.67 -12.94
CA LYS A 137 -21.51 3.01 -12.78
C LYS A 137 -20.66 3.39 -14.00
N LEU A 138 -19.94 2.44 -14.60
CA LEU A 138 -19.15 2.68 -15.80
C LEU A 138 -20.04 3.03 -16.99
N VAL A 139 -21.11 2.28 -17.24
CA VAL A 139 -22.08 2.57 -18.32
C VAL A 139 -22.70 3.95 -18.12
N LYS A 140 -23.16 4.27 -16.90
CA LYS A 140 -23.71 5.59 -16.59
C LYS A 140 -22.71 6.73 -16.83
N ARG A 141 -21.42 6.52 -16.53
CA ARG A 141 -20.34 7.50 -16.81
C ARG A 141 -20.09 7.67 -18.31
N GLN A 142 -20.09 6.60 -19.09
CA GLN A 142 -20.00 6.66 -20.56
C GLN A 142 -21.17 7.43 -21.19
N MET A 143 -22.31 7.45 -20.51
CA MET A 143 -23.51 8.17 -20.93
C MET A 143 -23.59 9.59 -20.34
N TYR A 144 -22.49 10.13 -19.81
CA TYR A 144 -22.44 11.46 -19.19
C TYR A 144 -23.52 11.67 -18.11
N GLY A 145 -23.84 10.62 -17.34
CA GLY A 145 -24.86 10.65 -16.29
C GLY A 145 -26.30 10.49 -16.77
N ARG A 146 -26.55 10.41 -18.09
CA ARG A 146 -27.90 10.37 -18.69
C ARG A 146 -28.54 8.98 -18.78
N GLY A 147 -27.93 7.96 -18.18
CA GLY A 147 -28.52 6.62 -18.09
C GLY A 147 -29.61 6.56 -17.01
N LYS A 148 -30.87 6.78 -17.41
CA LYS A 148 -32.07 6.36 -16.66
C LYS A 148 -32.19 4.82 -16.70
N ILE A 149 -33.07 4.24 -15.88
CA ILE A 149 -33.13 2.78 -15.65
C ILE A 149 -33.35 2.03 -16.97
N ASP A 150 -34.29 2.47 -17.79
CA ASP A 150 -34.59 1.99 -19.14
C ASP A 150 -33.35 1.95 -20.06
N LEU A 151 -32.57 3.01 -20.07
CA LEU A 151 -31.36 3.11 -20.90
C LEU A 151 -30.20 2.24 -20.37
N LEU A 152 -30.12 2.07 -19.05
CA LEU A 152 -29.13 1.19 -18.42
C LEU A 152 -29.47 -0.28 -18.67
N GLU A 153 -30.75 -0.64 -18.57
CA GLU A 153 -31.25 -1.99 -18.82
C GLU A 153 -30.95 -2.43 -20.26
N ALA A 154 -31.33 -1.62 -21.25
CA ALA A 154 -31.08 -1.87 -22.67
C ALA A 154 -29.59 -2.11 -23.00
N ARG A 155 -28.68 -1.49 -22.23
CA ARG A 155 -27.24 -1.54 -22.48
C ARG A 155 -26.49 -2.59 -21.66
N VAL A 156 -27.07 -3.06 -20.55
CA VAL A 156 -26.40 -3.98 -19.61
C VAL A 156 -26.94 -5.40 -19.71
N VAL A 157 -28.25 -5.54 -19.87
CA VAL A 157 -28.93 -6.83 -20.02
C VAL A 157 -28.86 -7.29 -21.49
N GLY A 158 -28.68 -6.35 -22.42
CA GLY A 158 -28.91 -6.58 -23.83
C GLY A 158 -30.41 -6.68 -24.08
N VAL A 159 -30.87 -6.26 -25.26
CA VAL A 159 -32.22 -6.61 -25.70
C VAL A 159 -32.26 -8.13 -25.76
N VAL A 160 -32.94 -8.77 -24.80
CA VAL A 160 -33.35 -10.15 -24.96
C VAL A 160 -34.47 -10.10 -25.99
N ASP A 161 -34.21 -10.74 -27.12
CA ASP A 161 -35.07 -11.04 -28.28
C ASP A 161 -35.15 -9.99 -29.41
N ALA A 162 -34.49 -10.32 -30.53
CA ALA A 162 -35.17 -10.90 -31.70
C ALA A 162 -34.20 -11.77 -32.52
#